data_AF-A0A3D0XCG5-F1
#
_entry.id   AF-A0A3D0XCG5-F1
#
_cell.length_a   1.000
_cell.length_b   1.000
_cell.length_c   1.000
_cell.angle_alpha   90.00
_cell.angle_beta   90.00
_cell.angle_gamma   90.00
#
_symmetry.space_group_name_H-M   'P 1'
#
loop_
_entity.id
_entity.type
_entity.pdbx_description
1 polymer ?
#
loop_
_entity_poly.entity_id
_entity_poly.type
_entity_poly.pdbx_seq_one_letter_code
_entity_poly.pdbx_strand_id
1 'polypeptide(L)' 'MADNKIKKVVLAYSGGLDTSIIIPWLKENYDNCEVIAVSGNVGQGTEL' A
#
# COMPACT_ATOMS: atom_id res chain seq x y z
N MET A 1 -18.44 -5.74 -21.21
CA MET A 1 -18.58 -5.86 -19.75
C MET A 1 -17.54 -4.94 -19.11
N ALA A 2 -17.84 -4.28 -17.99
CA ALA A 2 -16.89 -3.38 -17.36
C ALA A 2 -15.68 -4.18 -16.83
N ASP A 3 -14.48 -3.73 -17.16
CA ASP A 3 -13.23 -4.36 -16.75
C ASP A 3 -12.99 -4.02 -15.27
N ASN A 4 -13.30 -4.99 -14.39
CA ASN A 4 -13.31 -4.82 -12.93
C ASN A 4 -11.94 -5.03 -12.26
N LYS A 5 -10.85 -4.91 -13.03
CA LYS A 5 -9.49 -5.08 -12.52
C LYS A 5 -9.11 -3.93 -11.58
N ILE A 6 -8.49 -4.27 -10.45
CA ILE A 6 -7.95 -3.29 -9.51
C ILE A 6 -6.70 -2.66 -10.13
N LYS A 7 -6.79 -1.39 -10.53
CA LYS A 7 -5.68 -0.66 -11.16
C LYS A 7 -4.82 0.12 -10.16
N LYS A 8 -5.40 0.49 -9.02
CA LYS A 8 -4.76 1.36 -8.02
C LYS A 8 -5.23 1.03 -6.60
N VAL A 9 -4.30 1.00 -5.66
CA VAL A 9 -4.54 0.80 -4.23
C VAL A 9 -3.89 1.95 -3.45
N VAL A 10 -4.62 2.48 -2.46
CA VAL A 10 -4.07 3.40 -1.47
C VAL A 10 -3.84 2.60 -0.19
N LEU A 11 -2.59 2.49 0.24
CA LEU A 11 -2.15 1.68 1.38
C LEU A 11 -1.86 2.60 2.57
N ALA A 12 -2.55 2.40 3.69
CA ALA A 12 -2.11 2.95 4.97
C ALA A 12 -0.78 2.28 5.36
N TYR A 13 0.30 3.07 5.38
CA TYR A 13 1.67 2.59 5.51
C TYR A 13 2.29 3.14 6.80
N SER A 14 2.63 2.24 7.73
CA SER A 14 3.23 2.61 9.01
C SER A 14 4.76 2.68 8.98
N GLY A 15 5.41 2.15 7.94
CA GLY A 15 6.86 2.00 7.87
C GLY A 15 7.37 0.65 8.41
N GLY A 16 6.49 -0.13 9.06
CA GLY A 16 6.85 -1.46 9.56
C GLY A 16 7.07 -2.49 8.46
N LEU A 17 7.74 -3.59 8.80
CA LEU A 17 8.02 -4.71 7.91
C LEU A 17 6.74 -5.21 7.22
N ASP A 18 5.66 -5.41 7.98
CA ASP A 18 4.38 -5.92 7.44
C ASP A 18 3.82 -5.01 6.35
N THR A 19 3.80 -3.70 6.59
CA THR A 19 3.34 -2.71 5.60
C THR A 19 4.30 -2.54 4.43
N SER A 20 5.56 -2.96 4.58
CA SER A 20 6.55 -2.97 3.50
C SER A 20 6.39 -4.17 2.59
N ILE A 21 6.26 -5.37 3.16
CA ILE A 21 6.12 -6.62 2.39
C ILE A 21 4.76 -6.75 1.70
N ILE A 22 3.72 -6.04 2.17
CA ILE A 22 2.42 -6.06 1.51
C ILE A 22 2.42 -5.33 0.16
N ILE A 23 3.36 -4.40 -0.08
CA ILE A 23 3.47 -3.67 -1.35
C ILE A 23 3.77 -4.60 -2.54
N PRO A 24 4.83 -5.42 -2.54
CA PRO A 24 5.06 -6.39 -3.61
C PRO A 24 3.93 -7.42 -3.69
N TRP A 25 3.39 -7.87 -2.55
CA TRP A 25 2.26 -8.80 -2.54
C TRP A 25 1.03 -8.24 -3.26
N LEU A 26 0.66 -6.97 -3.03
CA LEU A 26 -0.46 -6.32 -3.72
C LEU A 26 -0.21 -6.23 -5.24
N LYS A 27 1.03 -5.96 -5.66
CA LYS A 27 1.37 -5.92 -7.09
C LYS A 27 1.25 -7.31 -7.72
N GLU A 28 1.74 -8.35 -7.05
CA GLU A 28 1.68 -9.73 -7.55
C GLU A 28 0.25 -10.26 -7.64
N ASN A 29 -0.62 -9.87 -6.70
CA ASN A 29 -1.97 -10.41 -6.59
C ASN A 29 -3.04 -9.58 -7.33
N TYR A 30 -2.71 -8.34 -7.73
CA TYR A 30 -3.64 -7.44 -8.42
C TYR A 30 -3.05 -6.90 -9.71
N ASP A 31 -2.66 -7.78 -10.64
CA ASP A 31 -2.24 -7.43 -12.02
C ASP A 31 -1.24 -6.26 -12.10
N ASN A 32 -0.26 -6.24 -11.19
CA ASN A 32 0.75 -5.18 -11.05
C ASN A 32 0.12 -3.77 -10.86
N CYS A 33 -0.92 -3.69 -10.02
CA CYS A 33 -1.59 -2.43 -9.69
C CYS A 33 -0.62 -1.37 -9.13
N GLU A 34 -0.97 -0.11 -9.34
CA GLU A 34 -0.27 1.01 -8.72
C GLU A 34 -0.58 1.04 -7.22
N VAL A 35 0.45 1.09 -6.36
CA VAL A 35 0.28 1.18 -4.91
C VAL A 35 0.80 2.54 -4.43
N ILE A 36 -0.07 3.32 -3.80
CA ILE A 36 0.27 4.60 -3.19
C ILE A 36 0.28 4.42 -1.67
N ALA A 37 1.46 4.53 -1.07
CA ALA A 37 1.60 4.51 0.38
C ALA A 37 1.19 5.87 0.98
N VAL A 38 0.34 5.82 2.00
CA VAL A 38 -0.08 6.99 2.77
C VAL A 38 0.34 6.76 4.22
N SER A 39 1.21 7.64 4.70
CA SER A 39 1.55 7.72 6.12
C SER A 39 1.07 9.06 6.66
N GLY A 40 0.43 9.03 7.81
CA GLY A 40 -0.07 10.21 8.50
C GLY A 40 0.63 10.37 9.85
N ASN A 41 1.09 11.58 10.15
CA ASN A 41 1.57 11.92 11.48
C ASN A 41 0.36 12.17 12.40
N VAL A 42 0.22 11.32 13.42
CA VAL A 42 -0.79 11.41 14.48
C VAL A 42 -0.16 11.43 15.88
N GLY A 43 1.11 11.82 15.99
CA GLY A 43 1.82 11.93 17.27
C GLY A 43 2.68 10.71 17.65
N GLN A 44 3.14 9.94 16.67
CA GLN A 44 3.96 8.73 16.88
C GLN A 44 5.40 9.02 17.36
N GLY A 45 5.82 10.29 17.41
CA GLY A 45 7.19 10.67 17.78
C GLY A 45 8.17 10.53 16.60
N THR A 46 9.47 10.38 16.90
CA THR A 46 10.57 10.34 15.91
C THR A 46 10.83 8.97 15.28
N GLU A 47 9.97 7.97 15.47
CA GLU A 47 10.18 6.67 14.81
C GLU A 47 9.79 6.73 13.33
N LEU A 48 10.82 6.79 12.48
CA LEU A 48 10.85 6.29 11.11
C LEU A 48 12.15 5.52 10.90
#